data_AF-A0A7C6YU68-F1
#
_entry.id   AF-A0A7C6YU68-F1
#
_cell.length_a   1.000
_cell.length_b   1.000
_cell.length_c   1.000
_cell.angle_alpha   90.00
_cell.angle_beta   90.00
_cell.angle_gamma   90.00
#
_symmetry.space_group_name_H-M   'P 1'
#
loop_
_entity.id
_entity.type
_entity.pdbx_description
1 polymer ?
#
loop_
_entity_poly.entity_id
_entity_poly.type
_entity_poly.pdbx_seq_one_letter_code
_entity_poly.pdbx_strand_id
1 'polypeptide(L)'
;MGLFSEVKKFGSLFMTIDRALRGQDIFNKKVNKMLKPYKLNWRKKREVKEKLQDLRRLVLIEAMERETGLAPSFEQERDELLKKHAAPNGPEAIAGIAGEINERYNARDTDDAKWVDLKVQFFEYSAKNYQELVELQKLEHEAQRLQADSLAQRAKEAYQKLVAEENNLREMVESSSPENYKAAWKEVSYDDDYNLTARIIKYKTSLYQEQGRTTLLWAYKQHVKDCGGDPERVEKGILSADQHWGKEEETQSTLESLTQSAQDLREPQAVKSEQVLEGDKVR
;
A
#
# COMPACT_ATOMS: atom_id res chain seq x y z
N MET A 1 -21.69 23.17 0.07
CA MET A 1 -20.86 22.04 0.57
C MET A 1 -19.45 22.52 0.95
N GLY A 2 -19.25 23.43 1.92
CA GLY A 2 -18.04 24.29 1.90
C GLY A 2 -17.49 24.83 3.23
N LEU A 3 -17.29 23.98 4.26
CA LEU A 3 -16.42 24.31 5.40
C LEU A 3 -16.11 23.05 6.21
N PHE A 4 -17.12 22.24 6.50
CA PHE A 4 -16.96 20.93 7.15
C PHE A 4 -16.16 19.92 6.31
N SER A 5 -16.29 19.99 4.97
CA SER A 5 -15.49 19.19 4.02
C SER A 5 -14.00 19.56 4.08
N GLU A 6 -13.69 20.86 4.11
CA GLU A 6 -12.33 21.37 4.16
C GLU A 6 -11.66 21.13 5.52
N VAL A 7 -12.39 21.31 6.63
CA VAL A 7 -11.91 21.00 7.98
C VAL A 7 -11.61 19.50 8.13
N LYS A 8 -12.43 18.61 7.55
CA LYS A 8 -12.16 17.16 7.53
C LYS A 8 -10.93 16.81 6.70
N LYS A 9 -10.78 17.41 5.51
CA LYS A 9 -9.57 17.24 4.67
C LYS A 9 -8.31 17.72 5.39
N PHE A 10 -8.37 18.88 6.04
CA PHE A 10 -7.25 19.43 6.79
C PHE A 10 -6.87 18.56 8.01
N GLY A 11 -7.87 18.05 8.73
CA GLY A 11 -7.65 17.10 9.83
C GLY A 11 -6.99 15.80 9.38
N SER A 12 -7.45 15.22 8.26
CA SER A 12 -6.86 14.03 7.64
C SER A 12 -5.40 14.26 7.26
N LEU A 13 -5.13 15.35 6.51
CA LEU A 13 -3.80 15.73 6.08
C LEU A 13 -2.84 15.90 7.28
N PHE A 14 -3.27 16.61 8.32
CA PHE A 14 -2.45 16.82 9.51
C PHE A 14 -2.08 15.50 10.19
N MET A 15 -3.05 14.58 10.32
CA MET A 15 -2.81 13.26 10.93
C MET A 15 -1.86 12.41 10.08
N THR A 16 -2.02 12.41 8.74
CA THR A 16 -1.13 11.69 7.82
C THR A 16 0.30 12.22 7.90
N ILE A 17 0.48 13.55 7.86
CA ILE A 17 1.80 14.19 7.96
C ILE A 17 2.43 13.95 9.33
N ASP A 18 1.69 14.15 10.42
CA ASP A 18 2.18 13.94 11.79
C ASP A 18 2.62 12.49 12.00
N ARG A 19 1.82 11.50 11.55
CA ARG A 19 2.20 10.09 11.61
C ARG A 19 3.48 9.81 10.82
N ALA A 20 3.59 10.32 9.59
CA ALA A 20 4.76 10.13 8.74
C ALA A 20 6.04 10.74 9.36
N LEU A 21 5.94 11.98 9.85
CA LEU A 21 7.07 12.68 10.47
C LEU A 21 7.50 12.04 11.79
N ARG A 22 6.55 11.62 12.65
CA ARG A 22 6.88 10.89 13.88
C ARG A 22 7.60 9.58 13.58
N GLY A 23 7.10 8.82 12.61
CA GLY A 23 7.76 7.59 12.16
C GLY A 23 9.20 7.84 11.69
N GLN A 24 9.41 8.92 10.95
CA GLN A 24 10.73 9.32 10.46
C GLN A 24 11.66 9.82 11.57
N ASP A 25 11.14 10.56 12.54
CA ASP A 25 11.93 11.05 13.68
C ASP A 25 12.38 9.88 14.58
N ILE A 26 11.53 8.86 14.75
CA ILE A 26 11.89 7.60 15.41
C ILE A 26 13.02 6.88 14.65
N PHE A 27 12.88 6.76 13.33
CA PHE A 27 13.93 6.18 12.48
C PHE A 27 15.26 6.92 12.63
N ASN A 28 15.26 8.25 12.49
CA ASN A 28 16.44 9.09 12.67
C ASN A 28 17.07 8.90 14.06
N LYS A 29 16.26 8.82 15.12
CA LYS A 29 16.74 8.58 16.49
C LYS A 29 17.42 7.22 16.62
N LYS A 30 16.85 6.16 16.05
CA LYS A 30 17.40 4.80 16.12
C LYS A 30 18.66 4.65 15.27
N VAL A 31 18.70 5.21 14.06
CA VAL A 31 19.93 5.31 13.26
C VAL A 31 21.02 6.01 14.05
N ASN A 32 20.73 7.17 14.67
CA ASN A 32 21.73 7.87 15.46
C ASN A 32 22.25 7.04 16.64
N LYS A 33 21.41 6.25 17.32
CA LYS A 33 21.86 5.33 18.37
C LYS A 33 22.75 4.22 17.82
N MET A 34 22.34 3.58 16.73
CA MET A 34 23.09 2.54 16.02
C MET A 34 24.49 3.03 15.61
N LEU A 35 24.63 4.31 15.25
CA LEU A 35 25.91 4.88 14.81
C LEU A 35 26.85 5.32 15.94
N LYS A 36 26.37 5.43 17.19
CA LYS A 36 27.19 5.88 18.33
C LYS A 36 28.47 5.04 18.53
N PRO A 37 28.44 3.69 18.46
CA PRO A 37 29.63 2.87 18.71
C PRO A 37 30.73 3.03 17.66
N TYR A 38 30.38 3.35 16.41
CA TYR A 38 31.31 3.39 15.27
C TYR A 38 32.31 4.55 15.28
N LYS A 39 32.23 5.48 16.26
CA LYS A 39 33.12 6.65 16.40
C LYS A 39 33.42 7.35 15.06
N LEU A 40 32.38 7.56 14.25
CA LEU A 40 32.51 8.17 12.92
C LEU A 40 33.23 9.54 13.00
N ASN A 41 34.08 9.81 12.03
CA ASN A 41 34.70 11.13 11.87
C ASN A 41 33.65 12.20 11.53
N TRP A 42 34.03 13.48 11.66
CA TRP A 42 33.09 14.59 11.48
C TRP A 42 32.47 14.64 10.07
N ARG A 43 33.24 14.27 9.03
CA ARG A 43 32.78 14.25 7.63
C ARG A 43 31.66 13.23 7.44
N LYS A 44 31.88 11.99 7.88
CA LYS A 44 30.87 10.91 7.79
C LYS A 44 29.63 11.23 8.62
N LYS A 45 29.79 11.80 9.82
CA LYS A 45 28.65 12.24 10.64
C LYS A 45 27.80 13.30 9.93
N ARG A 46 28.46 14.26 9.27
CA ARG A 46 27.78 15.31 8.50
C ARG A 46 27.04 14.71 7.30
N GLU A 47 27.69 13.83 6.54
CA GLU A 47 27.07 13.14 5.40
C GLU A 47 25.80 12.38 5.81
N VAL A 48 25.87 11.56 6.88
CA VAL A 48 24.69 10.83 7.36
C VAL A 48 23.61 11.79 7.84
N LYS A 49 23.97 12.87 8.54
CA LYS A 49 23.00 13.87 9.00
C LYS A 49 22.27 14.53 7.83
N GLU A 50 22.99 14.90 6.77
CA GLU A 50 22.41 15.47 5.55
C GLU A 50 21.47 14.46 4.88
N LYS A 51 21.86 13.19 4.76
CA LYS A 51 20.99 12.12 4.25
C LYS A 51 19.71 11.92 5.07
N LEU A 52 19.80 11.93 6.40
CA LEU A 52 18.61 11.83 7.27
C LEU A 52 17.70 13.06 7.19
N GLN A 53 18.26 14.23 6.88
CA GLN A 53 17.47 15.44 6.61
C GLN A 53 16.74 15.35 5.27
N ASP A 54 17.43 14.93 4.21
CA ASP A 54 16.83 14.69 2.89
C ASP A 54 15.71 13.64 2.99
N LEU A 55 15.96 12.52 3.67
CA LEU A 55 14.99 11.46 3.89
C LEU A 55 13.72 12.00 4.58
N ARG A 56 13.89 12.86 5.59
CA ARG A 56 12.76 13.50 6.27
C ARG A 56 11.99 14.47 5.38
N ARG A 57 12.67 15.18 4.47
CA ARG A 57 12.01 16.06 3.50
C ARG A 57 11.22 15.25 2.48
N LEU A 58 11.80 14.19 1.92
CA LEU A 58 11.10 13.29 1.00
C LEU A 58 9.85 12.67 1.64
N VAL A 59 9.94 12.15 2.86
CA VAL A 59 8.78 11.58 3.57
C VAL A 59 7.66 12.61 3.78
N LEU A 60 8.01 13.87 4.09
CA LEU A 60 7.03 14.95 4.21
C LEU A 60 6.35 15.25 2.88
N ILE A 61 7.14 15.43 1.82
CA ILE A 61 6.64 15.73 0.48
C ILE A 61 5.71 14.60 0.00
N GLU A 62 6.11 13.34 0.16
CA GLU A 62 5.30 12.18 -0.20
C GLU A 62 3.97 12.12 0.57
N ALA A 63 3.98 12.46 1.87
CA ALA A 63 2.76 12.52 2.67
C ALA A 63 1.81 13.65 2.21
N MET A 64 2.35 14.78 1.75
CA MET A 64 1.58 15.89 1.22
C MET A 64 1.01 15.58 -0.17
N GLU A 65 1.82 14.99 -1.06
CA GLU A 65 1.43 14.65 -2.42
C GLU A 65 0.22 13.70 -2.44
N ARG A 66 0.24 12.66 -1.59
CA ARG A 66 -0.81 11.64 -1.53
C ARG A 66 -2.20 12.18 -1.12
N GLU A 67 -2.25 13.24 -0.33
CA GLU A 67 -3.50 13.74 0.27
C GLU A 67 -4.09 14.94 -0.47
N THR A 68 -3.25 15.86 -0.96
CA THR A 68 -3.71 17.15 -1.51
C THR A 68 -3.10 17.53 -2.85
N GLY A 69 -2.18 16.73 -3.39
CA GLY A 69 -1.26 17.19 -4.43
C GLY A 69 -0.20 18.14 -3.88
N LEU A 70 0.84 18.42 -4.68
CA LEU A 70 1.97 19.25 -4.27
C LEU A 70 1.78 20.71 -4.69
N ALA A 71 2.18 21.62 -3.80
CA ALA A 71 2.39 23.01 -4.19
C ALA A 71 3.69 23.13 -5.03
N PRO A 72 3.80 24.09 -5.97
CA PRO A 72 4.94 24.19 -6.89
C PRO A 72 6.32 24.26 -6.20
N SER A 73 6.40 24.88 -5.02
CA SER A 73 7.65 24.94 -4.25
C SER A 73 8.10 23.56 -3.75
N PHE A 74 7.16 22.69 -3.39
CA PHE A 74 7.46 21.32 -2.96
C PHE A 74 7.75 20.41 -4.15
N GLU A 75 7.18 20.67 -5.33
CA GLU A 75 7.56 19.97 -6.57
C GLU A 75 9.03 20.25 -6.92
N GLN A 76 9.45 21.51 -6.87
CA GLN A 76 10.85 21.87 -7.10
C GLN A 76 11.80 21.23 -6.08
N GLU A 77 11.45 21.30 -4.78
CA GLU A 77 12.24 20.66 -3.73
C GLU A 77 12.32 19.14 -3.94
N ARG A 78 11.21 18.49 -4.32
CA ARG A 78 11.16 17.06 -4.66
C ARG A 78 12.13 16.77 -5.80
N ASP A 79 12.00 17.46 -6.92
CA ASP A 79 12.79 17.18 -8.12
C ASP A 79 14.30 17.38 -7.89
N GLU A 80 14.68 18.39 -7.10
CA GLU A 80 16.07 18.59 -6.66
C GLU A 80 16.57 17.41 -5.81
N LEU A 81 15.77 16.93 -4.86
CA LEU A 81 16.09 15.78 -4.01
C LEU A 81 16.18 14.48 -4.83
N LEU A 82 15.25 14.25 -5.77
CA LEU A 82 15.27 13.11 -6.68
C LEU A 82 16.53 13.11 -7.54
N LYS A 83 16.89 14.27 -8.11
CA LYS A 83 18.13 14.43 -8.88
C LYS A 83 19.38 14.20 -8.04
N LYS A 84 19.41 14.72 -6.82
CA LYS A 84 20.54 14.53 -5.88
C LYS A 84 20.80 13.06 -5.58
N HIS A 85 19.74 12.26 -5.47
CA HIS A 85 19.81 10.84 -5.15
C HIS A 85 19.64 9.91 -6.35
N ALA A 86 19.64 10.47 -7.58
CA ALA A 86 19.48 9.76 -8.84
C ALA A 86 18.29 8.77 -8.85
N ALA A 87 17.17 9.19 -8.25
CA ALA A 87 15.98 8.37 -8.09
C ALA A 87 14.85 8.86 -9.02
N PRO A 88 14.05 7.94 -9.60
CA PRO A 88 12.95 8.32 -10.50
C PRO A 88 11.70 8.81 -9.77
N ASN A 89 11.53 8.48 -8.48
CA ASN A 89 10.39 8.89 -7.65
C ASN A 89 10.79 8.93 -6.16
N GLY A 90 9.94 9.55 -5.33
CA GLY A 90 10.23 9.74 -3.91
C GLY A 90 10.33 8.44 -3.11
N PRO A 91 9.43 7.45 -3.29
CA PRO A 91 9.56 6.15 -2.61
C PRO A 91 10.89 5.45 -2.89
N GLU A 92 11.39 5.48 -4.13
CA GLU A 92 12.70 4.94 -4.48
C GLU A 92 13.86 5.75 -3.86
N ALA A 93 13.76 7.09 -3.83
CA ALA A 93 14.75 7.92 -3.15
C ALA A 93 14.82 7.61 -1.64
N ILE A 94 13.66 7.47 -0.99
CA ILE A 94 13.54 7.11 0.43
C ILE A 94 14.18 5.75 0.68
N ALA A 95 13.83 4.74 -0.11
CA ALA A 95 14.39 3.40 0.00
C ALA A 95 15.90 3.38 -0.24
N GLY A 96 16.39 4.09 -1.27
CA GLY A 96 17.81 4.17 -1.60
C GLY A 96 18.65 4.82 -0.50
N ILE A 97 18.21 5.97 0.03
CA ILE A 97 18.93 6.67 1.12
C ILE A 97 18.96 5.81 2.39
N ALA A 98 17.80 5.28 2.79
CA ALA A 98 17.69 4.45 3.98
C ALA A 98 18.51 3.15 3.82
N GLY A 99 18.44 2.52 2.65
CA GLY A 99 19.21 1.34 2.27
C GLY A 99 20.72 1.57 2.34
N GLU A 100 21.22 2.68 1.79
CA GLU A 100 22.65 3.01 1.82
C GLU A 100 23.17 3.19 3.26
N ILE A 101 22.38 3.84 4.13
CA ILE A 101 22.73 3.98 5.56
C ILE A 101 22.73 2.60 6.22
N ASN A 102 21.71 1.78 5.93
CA ASN A 102 21.54 0.45 6.51
C ASN A 102 22.70 -0.47 6.13
N GLU A 103 23.01 -0.57 4.84
CA GLU A 103 24.08 -1.43 4.32
C GLU A 103 25.45 -1.05 4.89
N ARG A 104 25.75 0.24 4.97
CA ARG A 104 27.08 0.71 5.41
C ARG A 104 27.32 0.61 6.91
N TYR A 105 26.26 0.70 7.72
CA TYR A 105 26.42 0.93 9.16
C TYR A 105 25.59 0.02 10.07
N ASN A 106 24.67 -0.76 9.53
CA ASN A 106 23.80 -1.61 10.34
C ASN A 106 24.37 -3.03 10.50
N ALA A 107 24.90 -3.33 11.69
CA ALA A 107 25.37 -4.66 12.05
C ALA A 107 24.25 -5.62 12.52
N ARG A 108 23.02 -5.12 12.71
CA ARG A 108 21.82 -5.88 13.13
C ARG A 108 22.00 -6.62 14.46
N ASP A 109 22.87 -6.09 15.31
CA ASP A 109 23.29 -6.68 16.58
C ASP A 109 22.47 -6.20 17.79
N THR A 110 21.62 -5.20 17.60
CA THR A 110 20.76 -4.62 18.65
C THR A 110 19.32 -4.50 18.16
N ASP A 111 18.35 -4.43 19.07
CA ASP A 111 16.93 -4.27 18.72
C ASP A 111 16.68 -2.99 17.92
N ASP A 112 17.35 -1.88 18.27
CA ASP A 112 17.24 -0.64 17.50
C ASP A 112 17.78 -0.82 16.06
N ALA A 113 18.85 -1.61 15.89
CA ALA A 113 19.44 -1.93 14.60
C ALA A 113 18.55 -2.89 13.78
N LYS A 114 17.99 -3.93 14.40
CA LYS A 114 17.00 -4.84 13.80
C LYS A 114 15.75 -4.08 13.34
N TRP A 115 15.23 -3.17 14.14
CA TRP A 115 14.09 -2.34 13.75
C TRP A 115 14.40 -1.39 12.59
N VAL A 116 15.58 -0.77 12.57
CA VAL A 116 16.03 0.06 11.42
C VAL A 116 16.05 -0.79 10.14
N ASP A 117 16.55 -2.02 10.23
CA ASP A 117 16.57 -2.95 9.11
C ASP A 117 15.15 -3.31 8.62
N LEU A 118 14.20 -3.59 9.53
CA LEU A 118 12.78 -3.78 9.16
C LEU A 118 12.20 -2.56 8.44
N LYS A 119 12.49 -1.36 8.93
CA LYS A 119 11.97 -0.12 8.35
C LYS A 119 12.52 0.10 6.94
N VAL A 120 13.79 -0.26 6.71
CA VAL A 120 14.44 -0.21 5.39
C VAL A 120 13.80 -1.24 4.44
N GLN A 121 13.62 -2.49 4.87
CA GLN A 121 12.93 -3.52 4.08
C GLN A 121 11.50 -3.08 3.70
N PHE A 122 10.80 -2.41 4.61
CA PHE A 122 9.49 -1.83 4.33
C PHE A 122 9.56 -0.71 3.28
N PHE A 123 10.55 0.19 3.35
CA PHE A 123 10.72 1.23 2.32
C PHE A 123 11.02 0.63 0.93
N GLU A 124 11.84 -0.41 0.86
CA GLU A 124 12.11 -1.14 -0.39
C GLU A 124 10.82 -1.78 -0.96
N TYR A 125 10.00 -2.39 -0.10
CA TYR A 125 8.69 -2.88 -0.47
C TYR A 125 7.80 -1.74 -1.00
N SER A 126 7.69 -0.63 -0.27
CA SER A 126 6.86 0.52 -0.64
C SER A 126 7.27 1.14 -1.98
N ALA A 127 8.56 1.17 -2.29
CA ALA A 127 9.05 1.65 -3.59
C ALA A 127 8.54 0.78 -4.74
N LYS A 128 8.65 -0.55 -4.62
CA LYS A 128 8.09 -1.48 -5.62
C LYS A 128 6.57 -1.41 -5.71
N ASN A 129 5.92 -1.31 -4.55
CA ASN A 129 4.46 -1.21 -4.49
C ASN A 129 3.96 0.07 -5.15
N TYR A 130 4.65 1.19 -4.96
CA TYR A 130 4.31 2.46 -5.59
C TYR A 130 4.32 2.37 -7.13
N GLN A 131 5.34 1.75 -7.73
CA GLN A 131 5.38 1.54 -9.18
C GLN A 131 4.17 0.73 -9.68
N GLU A 132 3.81 -0.34 -8.97
CA GLU A 132 2.65 -1.17 -9.30
C GLU A 132 1.33 -0.40 -9.18
N LEU A 133 1.18 0.43 -8.14
CA LEU A 133 0.01 1.27 -7.93
C LEU A 133 -0.17 2.30 -9.05
N VAL A 134 0.92 2.95 -9.49
CA VAL A 134 0.90 3.91 -10.61
C VAL A 134 0.45 3.23 -11.91
N GLU A 135 0.96 2.04 -12.18
CA GLU A 135 0.59 1.27 -13.38
C GLU A 135 -0.87 0.78 -13.33
N LEU A 136 -1.37 0.36 -12.16
CA LEU A 136 -2.77 0.01 -11.97
C LEU A 136 -3.69 1.21 -12.19
N GLN A 137 -3.30 2.39 -11.70
CA GLN A 137 -4.05 3.61 -11.95
C GLN A 137 -4.08 3.95 -13.43
N LYS A 138 -2.96 3.84 -14.16
CA LYS A 138 -2.95 4.06 -15.62
C LYS A 138 -3.90 3.10 -16.33
N LEU A 139 -3.87 1.81 -15.98
CA LEU A 139 -4.77 0.81 -16.53
C LEU A 139 -6.24 1.13 -16.23
N GLU A 140 -6.56 1.53 -14.99
CA GLU A 140 -7.91 1.96 -14.60
C GLU A 140 -8.40 3.13 -15.47
N HIS A 141 -7.58 4.18 -15.62
CA HIS A 141 -7.95 5.36 -16.42
C HIS A 141 -8.12 5.01 -17.89
N GLU A 142 -7.27 4.14 -18.43
CA GLU A 142 -7.37 3.71 -19.83
C GLU A 142 -8.62 2.86 -20.07
N ALA A 143 -8.94 1.95 -19.15
CA ALA A 143 -10.17 1.17 -19.17
C ALA A 143 -11.42 2.07 -19.09
N GLN A 144 -11.43 3.05 -18.18
CA GLN A 144 -12.53 4.03 -18.06
C GLN A 144 -12.72 4.84 -19.34
N ARG A 145 -11.63 5.30 -19.97
CA ARG A 145 -11.69 6.02 -21.26
C ARG A 145 -12.35 5.19 -22.34
N LEU A 146 -12.12 3.88 -22.33
CA LEU A 146 -12.67 2.92 -23.29
C LEU A 146 -14.04 2.37 -22.90
N GLN A 147 -14.62 2.81 -21.77
CA GLN A 147 -15.87 2.27 -21.22
C GLN A 147 -15.79 0.76 -20.91
N ALA A 148 -14.59 0.28 -20.55
CA ALA A 148 -14.33 -1.07 -20.08
C ALA A 148 -14.51 -1.13 -18.55
N ASP A 149 -15.76 -1.09 -18.10
CA ASP A 149 -16.11 -0.88 -16.69
C ASP A 149 -15.68 -2.03 -15.76
N SER A 150 -15.81 -3.29 -16.19
CA SER A 150 -15.39 -4.45 -15.39
C SER A 150 -13.86 -4.46 -15.23
N LEU A 151 -13.11 -4.13 -16.29
CA LEU A 151 -11.66 -4.02 -16.20
C LEU A 151 -11.21 -2.88 -15.29
N ALA A 152 -11.85 -1.71 -15.41
CA ALA A 152 -11.57 -0.56 -14.55
C ALA A 152 -11.82 -0.90 -13.07
N GLN A 153 -12.94 -1.56 -12.77
CA GLN A 153 -13.27 -1.99 -11.41
C GLN A 153 -12.25 -2.97 -10.84
N ARG A 154 -11.78 -3.95 -11.63
CA ARG A 154 -10.75 -4.90 -11.19
C ARG A 154 -9.39 -4.25 -10.97
N ALA A 155 -8.99 -3.30 -11.82
CA ALA A 155 -7.76 -2.53 -11.62
C ALA A 155 -7.81 -1.75 -10.30
N LYS A 156 -8.95 -1.12 -10.01
CA LYS A 156 -9.21 -0.41 -8.76
C LYS A 156 -9.20 -1.32 -7.54
N GLU A 157 -9.79 -2.51 -7.62
CA GLU A 157 -9.77 -3.49 -6.52
C GLU A 157 -8.35 -4.00 -6.22
N ALA A 158 -7.58 -4.29 -7.26
CA ALA A 158 -6.17 -4.66 -7.12
C ALA A 158 -5.39 -3.52 -6.44
N TYR A 159 -5.61 -2.29 -6.89
CA TYR A 159 -4.99 -1.09 -6.29
C TYR A 159 -5.33 -0.99 -4.79
N GLN A 160 -6.61 -1.11 -4.43
CA GLN A 160 -7.05 -1.03 -3.03
C GLN A 160 -6.45 -2.13 -2.15
N LYS A 161 -6.35 -3.37 -2.67
CA LYS A 161 -5.70 -4.48 -1.95
C LYS A 161 -4.23 -4.20 -1.66
N LEU A 162 -3.50 -3.61 -2.62
CA LEU A 162 -2.10 -3.23 -2.45
C LEU A 162 -1.90 -2.09 -1.44
N VAL A 163 -2.78 -1.09 -1.45
CA VAL A 163 -2.78 0.01 -0.46
C VAL A 163 -3.04 -0.53 0.95
N ALA A 164 -4.05 -1.40 1.10
CA ALA A 164 -4.36 -2.02 2.38
C ALA A 164 -3.19 -2.89 2.89
N GLU A 165 -2.53 -3.64 2.01
CA GLU A 165 -1.35 -4.43 2.36
C GLU A 165 -0.18 -3.54 2.83
N GLU A 166 0.13 -2.46 2.12
CA GLU A 166 1.19 -1.52 2.55
C GLU A 166 0.90 -0.94 3.93
N ASN A 167 -0.35 -0.56 4.21
CA ASN A 167 -0.76 -0.06 5.51
C ASN A 167 -0.62 -1.11 6.61
N ASN A 168 -1.02 -2.36 6.35
CA ASN A 168 -0.84 -3.46 7.30
C ASN A 168 0.64 -3.70 7.60
N LEU A 169 1.50 -3.75 6.58
CA LEU A 169 2.95 -3.91 6.77
C LEU A 169 3.55 -2.75 7.56
N ARG A 170 3.11 -1.52 7.31
CA ARG A 170 3.52 -0.33 8.07
C ARG A 170 3.19 -0.48 9.55
N GLU A 171 1.96 -0.89 9.86
CA GLU A 171 1.51 -1.11 11.23
C GLU A 171 2.31 -2.21 11.93
N MET A 172 2.62 -3.31 11.24
CA MET A 172 3.48 -4.37 11.79
C MET A 172 4.89 -3.86 12.11
N VAL A 173 5.48 -3.03 11.25
CA VAL A 173 6.80 -2.43 11.51
C VAL A 173 6.75 -1.45 12.69
N GLU A 174 5.70 -0.62 12.76
CA GLU A 174 5.51 0.35 13.85
C GLU A 174 5.28 -0.35 15.20
N SER A 175 4.47 -1.41 15.23
CA SER A 175 4.21 -2.20 16.44
C SER A 175 5.43 -3.00 16.89
N SER A 176 6.30 -3.40 15.96
CA SER A 176 7.57 -4.07 16.26
C SER A 176 8.66 -3.14 16.82
N SER A 177 8.36 -1.90 17.23
CA SER A 177 9.36 -1.00 17.81
C SER A 177 9.86 -1.52 19.17
N PRO A 178 11.19 -1.56 19.43
CA PRO A 178 11.77 -2.07 20.68
C PRO A 178 11.16 -1.46 21.96
N GLU A 179 10.74 -0.20 21.92
CA GLU A 179 10.09 0.49 23.04
C GLU A 179 8.79 -0.19 23.50
N ASN A 180 8.07 -0.88 22.61
CA ASN A 180 6.83 -1.59 22.93
C ASN A 180 7.08 -2.87 23.77
N TYR A 181 8.33 -3.36 23.79
CA TYR A 181 8.72 -4.59 24.50
C TYR A 181 9.44 -4.32 25.82
N LYS A 182 10.03 -3.12 25.97
CA LYS A 182 10.75 -2.68 27.18
C LYS A 182 9.87 -2.61 28.42
N ALA A 183 8.58 -2.36 28.26
CA ALA A 183 7.63 -2.33 29.39
C ALA A 183 7.22 -3.75 29.84
N ALA A 184 7.44 -4.77 29.02
CA ALA A 184 6.85 -6.09 29.20
C ALA A 184 7.85 -7.18 29.67
N TRP A 185 9.15 -6.89 29.74
CA TRP A 185 10.22 -7.88 30.05
C TRP A 185 10.18 -9.13 29.15
N LYS A 186 9.90 -8.95 27.85
CA LYS A 186 9.74 -10.03 26.87
C LYS A 186 10.76 -9.94 25.73
N GLU A 187 12.06 -10.08 26.00
CA GLU A 187 13.10 -10.03 24.96
C GLU A 187 12.94 -11.14 23.90
N VAL A 188 12.59 -12.38 24.29
CA VAL A 188 12.31 -13.49 23.35
C VAL A 188 11.17 -13.14 22.39
N SER A 189 10.17 -12.39 22.86
CA SER A 189 9.04 -11.95 22.02
C SER A 189 9.45 -10.93 20.96
N TYR A 190 10.51 -10.14 21.19
CA TYR A 190 10.94 -9.15 20.21
C TYR A 190 11.59 -9.81 18.99
N ASP A 191 12.49 -10.77 19.22
CA ASP A 191 13.20 -11.45 18.14
C ASP A 191 12.25 -12.29 17.27
N ASP A 192 11.25 -12.93 17.89
CA ASP A 192 10.21 -13.65 17.16
C ASP A 192 9.35 -12.70 16.29
N ASP A 193 8.91 -11.57 16.84
CA ASP A 193 8.12 -10.58 16.10
C ASP A 193 8.94 -9.91 14.97
N TYR A 194 10.23 -9.63 15.22
CA TYR A 194 11.16 -9.15 14.20
C TYR A 194 11.28 -10.16 13.06
N ASN A 195 11.59 -11.43 13.37
CA ASN A 195 11.81 -12.46 12.37
C ASN A 195 10.55 -12.75 11.56
N LEU A 196 9.38 -12.76 12.21
CA LEU A 196 8.08 -12.92 11.56
C LEU A 196 7.81 -11.76 10.59
N THR A 197 7.95 -10.52 11.05
CA THR A 197 7.71 -9.32 10.25
C THR A 197 8.67 -9.24 9.07
N ALA A 198 9.97 -9.49 9.29
CA ALA A 198 10.98 -9.53 8.24
C ALA A 198 10.63 -10.59 7.18
N ARG A 199 10.24 -11.80 7.60
CA ARG A 199 9.84 -12.88 6.68
C ARG A 199 8.63 -12.48 5.84
N ILE A 200 7.63 -11.84 6.45
CA ILE A 200 6.43 -11.40 5.74
C ILE A 200 6.77 -10.32 4.70
N ILE A 201 7.52 -9.28 5.07
CA ILE A 201 7.93 -8.22 4.15
C ILE A 201 8.76 -8.81 3.00
N LYS A 202 9.73 -9.68 3.31
CA LYS A 202 10.55 -10.35 2.31
C LYS A 202 9.73 -11.21 1.35
N TYR A 203 8.77 -11.97 1.88
CA TYR A 203 7.86 -12.75 1.04
C TYR A 203 7.05 -11.86 0.11
N LYS A 204 6.39 -10.81 0.63
CA LYS A 204 5.62 -9.86 -0.20
C LYS A 204 6.47 -9.16 -1.25
N THR A 205 7.70 -8.78 -0.89
CA THR A 205 8.67 -8.17 -1.80
C THR A 205 9.13 -9.13 -2.90
N SER A 206 9.23 -10.44 -2.59
CA SER A 206 9.61 -11.46 -3.56
C SER A 206 8.53 -11.79 -4.60
N LEU A 207 7.28 -11.35 -4.38
CA LEU A 207 6.21 -11.51 -5.36
C LEU A 207 6.36 -10.58 -6.58
N TYR A 208 7.15 -9.52 -6.47
CA TYR A 208 7.41 -8.60 -7.59
C TYR A 208 8.38 -9.22 -8.58
N GLN A 209 7.87 -9.47 -9.79
CA GLN A 209 8.66 -9.83 -10.96
C GLN A 209 8.90 -8.59 -11.83
N GLU A 210 9.62 -8.74 -12.95
CA GLU A 210 9.93 -7.63 -13.87
C GLU A 210 8.67 -6.93 -14.40
N GLN A 211 7.58 -7.68 -14.61
CA GLN A 211 6.32 -7.15 -15.13
C GLN A 211 5.35 -6.70 -14.02
N GLY A 212 5.74 -6.76 -12.75
CA GLY A 212 4.87 -6.49 -11.60
C GLY A 212 4.49 -7.77 -10.86
N ARG A 213 3.57 -7.66 -9.89
CA ARG A 213 3.12 -8.81 -9.08
C ARG A 213 1.66 -9.17 -9.27
N THR A 214 0.85 -8.22 -9.74
CA THR A 214 -0.57 -8.43 -9.93
C THR A 214 -0.79 -9.12 -11.25
N THR A 215 -1.47 -10.26 -11.24
CA THR A 215 -1.77 -11.04 -12.47
C THR A 215 -2.41 -10.17 -13.55
N LEU A 216 -3.28 -9.23 -13.16
CA LEU A 216 -3.91 -8.28 -14.06
C LEU A 216 -2.91 -7.40 -14.81
N LEU A 217 -2.00 -6.74 -14.08
CA LEU A 217 -0.97 -5.90 -14.70
C LEU A 217 0.02 -6.72 -15.52
N TRP A 218 0.38 -7.90 -15.03
CA TRP A 218 1.25 -8.81 -15.74
C TRP A 218 0.66 -9.16 -17.11
N ALA A 219 -0.61 -9.58 -17.15
CA ALA A 219 -1.32 -9.90 -18.38
C ALA A 219 -1.44 -8.70 -19.33
N TYR A 220 -1.76 -7.51 -18.78
CA TYR A 220 -1.82 -6.28 -19.56
C TYR A 220 -0.47 -5.92 -20.19
N LYS A 221 0.62 -5.90 -19.41
CA LYS A 221 1.96 -5.57 -19.92
C LYS A 221 2.46 -6.60 -20.94
N GLN A 222 2.12 -7.88 -20.74
CA GLN A 222 2.42 -8.91 -21.72
C GLN A 222 1.65 -8.67 -23.03
N HIS A 223 0.36 -8.34 -22.97
CA HIS A 223 -0.44 -7.98 -24.14
C HIS A 223 0.12 -6.75 -24.87
N VAL A 224 0.49 -5.70 -24.15
CA VAL A 224 1.13 -4.49 -24.73
C VAL A 224 2.41 -4.86 -25.48
N LYS A 225 3.23 -5.76 -24.91
CA LYS A 225 4.45 -6.26 -25.54
C LYS A 225 4.15 -7.08 -26.80
N ASP A 226 3.16 -7.97 -26.75
CA ASP A 226 2.76 -8.83 -27.88
C ASP A 226 2.12 -8.04 -29.03
N CYS A 227 1.52 -6.89 -28.71
CA CYS A 227 1.03 -5.91 -29.67
C CYS A 227 2.15 -5.03 -30.26
N GLY A 228 3.38 -5.10 -29.75
CA GLY A 228 4.48 -4.22 -30.15
C GLY A 228 4.26 -2.75 -29.78
N GLY A 229 3.38 -2.48 -28.80
CA GLY A 229 2.96 -1.14 -28.43
C GLY A 229 1.96 -0.48 -29.40
N ASP A 230 1.36 -1.22 -30.33
CA ASP A 230 0.31 -0.71 -31.22
C ASP A 230 -0.96 -0.32 -30.43
N PRO A 231 -1.31 0.97 -30.35
CA PRO A 231 -2.42 1.45 -29.52
C PRO A 231 -3.76 0.80 -29.89
N GLU A 232 -4.08 0.64 -31.18
CA GLU A 232 -5.37 0.09 -31.60
C GLU A 232 -5.53 -1.37 -31.18
N ARG A 233 -4.43 -2.13 -31.23
CA ARG A 233 -4.44 -3.54 -30.81
C ARG A 233 -4.48 -3.69 -29.29
N VAL A 234 -3.85 -2.76 -28.56
CA VAL A 234 -3.93 -2.70 -27.10
C VAL A 234 -5.37 -2.41 -26.66
N GLU A 235 -6.00 -1.37 -27.24
CA GLU A 235 -7.38 -1.00 -26.94
C GLU A 235 -8.38 -2.14 -27.25
N LYS A 236 -8.22 -2.81 -28.40
CA LYS A 236 -9.05 -3.99 -28.75
C LYS A 236 -8.88 -5.12 -27.74
N GLY A 237 -7.67 -5.33 -27.23
CA GLY A 237 -7.40 -6.32 -26.18
C GLY A 237 -8.08 -5.97 -24.86
N ILE A 238 -8.01 -4.69 -24.44
CA ILE A 238 -8.72 -4.18 -23.26
C ILE A 238 -10.23 -4.46 -23.38
N LEU A 239 -10.85 -4.05 -24.48
CA LEU A 239 -12.29 -4.24 -24.71
C LEU A 239 -12.68 -5.72 -24.77
N SER A 240 -11.84 -6.57 -25.37
CA SER A 240 -12.09 -8.02 -25.42
C SER A 240 -12.01 -8.67 -24.04
N ALA A 241 -11.04 -8.25 -23.23
CA ALA A 241 -10.87 -8.74 -21.88
C ALA A 241 -12.04 -8.31 -20.97
N ASP A 242 -12.48 -7.06 -21.10
CA ASP A 242 -13.66 -6.53 -20.42
C ASP A 242 -14.93 -7.32 -20.75
N GLN A 243 -15.20 -7.59 -22.03
CA GLN A 243 -16.33 -8.42 -22.45
C GLN A 243 -16.30 -9.84 -21.88
N HIS A 244 -15.11 -10.42 -21.72
CA HIS A 244 -14.97 -11.74 -21.12
C HIS A 244 -15.29 -11.69 -19.62
N TRP A 245 -14.79 -10.69 -18.91
CA TRP A 245 -15.00 -10.58 -17.46
C TRP A 245 -16.41 -10.13 -17.09
N GLY A 246 -17.03 -9.25 -17.86
CA GLY A 246 -18.45 -8.91 -17.67
C GLY A 246 -19.34 -10.15 -17.74
N LYS A 247 -19.05 -11.08 -18.67
CA LYS A 247 -19.77 -12.36 -18.77
C LYS A 247 -19.52 -13.29 -17.58
N GLU A 248 -18.30 -13.35 -17.05
CA GLU A 248 -18.01 -14.16 -15.85
C GLU A 248 -18.74 -13.62 -14.61
N GLU A 249 -18.77 -12.30 -14.43
CA GLU A 249 -19.46 -11.62 -13.32
C GLU A 249 -20.98 -11.81 -13.39
N GLU A 250 -21.57 -11.67 -14.58
CA GLU A 250 -22.99 -12.00 -14.82
C GLU A 250 -23.30 -13.47 -14.47
N THR A 251 -22.41 -14.38 -14.85
CA THR A 251 -22.60 -15.82 -14.59
C THR A 251 -22.49 -16.15 -13.10
N GLN A 252 -21.52 -15.55 -12.39
CA GLN A 252 -21.35 -15.72 -10.94
C GLN A 252 -22.53 -15.12 -10.16
N SER A 253 -22.97 -13.91 -10.51
CA SER A 253 -24.15 -13.28 -9.91
C SER A 253 -25.42 -14.11 -10.13
N THR A 254 -25.58 -14.69 -11.32
CA THR A 254 -26.70 -15.59 -11.62
C THR A 254 -26.65 -16.84 -10.75
N LEU A 255 -25.48 -17.46 -10.59
CA LEU A 255 -25.31 -18.63 -9.72
C LEU A 255 -25.56 -18.32 -8.24
N GLU A 256 -25.08 -17.18 -7.74
CA GLU A 256 -25.33 -16.75 -6.36
C GLU A 256 -26.83 -16.48 -6.12
N SER A 257 -27.51 -15.82 -7.07
CA SER A 257 -28.96 -15.58 -7.00
C SER A 257 -29.77 -16.88 -7.02
N LEU A 258 -29.35 -17.86 -7.81
CA LEU A 258 -29.97 -19.19 -7.86
C LEU A 258 -29.71 -19.98 -6.58
N THR A 259 -28.52 -19.85 -6.01
CA THR A 259 -28.14 -20.50 -4.74
C THR A 259 -28.93 -19.90 -3.58
N GLN A 260 -29.05 -18.57 -3.52
CA GLN A 260 -29.86 -17.87 -2.52
C GLN A 260 -31.34 -18.22 -2.67
N SER A 261 -31.89 -18.18 -3.89
CA SER A 261 -33.27 -18.58 -4.16
C SER A 261 -33.53 -20.04 -3.75
N ALA A 262 -32.58 -20.94 -3.97
CA ALA A 262 -32.68 -22.33 -3.56
C ALA A 262 -32.57 -22.53 -2.03
N GLN A 263 -31.87 -21.65 -1.31
CA GLN A 263 -31.83 -21.63 0.15
C GLN A 263 -33.13 -21.07 0.73
N ASP A 264 -33.65 -19.97 0.17
CA ASP A 264 -34.91 -19.35 0.59
C ASP A 264 -36.11 -20.30 0.36
N LEU A 265 -36.08 -21.13 -0.69
CA LEU A 265 -37.08 -22.19 -0.92
C LEU A 265 -36.96 -23.39 0.03
N ARG A 266 -35.81 -23.56 0.71
CA ARG A 266 -35.58 -24.63 1.69
C ARG A 266 -35.91 -24.20 3.12
N GLU A 267 -36.05 -22.91 3.38
CA GLU A 267 -36.59 -22.44 4.65
C GLU A 267 -38.08 -22.83 4.74
N PRO A 268 -38.51 -23.55 5.79
CA PRO A 268 -39.91 -23.91 5.93
C PRO A 268 -40.72 -22.62 6.04
N GLN A 269 -41.58 -22.36 5.05
CA GLN A 269 -42.58 -21.31 5.14
C GLN A 269 -43.37 -21.54 6.43
N ALA A 270 -43.10 -20.71 7.44
CA ALA A 270 -43.93 -20.65 8.62
C ALA A 270 -45.31 -20.21 8.15
N VAL A 271 -46.20 -21.19 7.97
CA VAL A 271 -47.58 -20.99 7.59
C VAL A 271 -48.20 -20.09 8.65
N LYS A 272 -48.33 -18.80 8.35
CA LYS A 272 -49.26 -17.92 9.04
C LYS A 272 -50.66 -18.34 8.60
N SER A 273 -51.19 -19.36 9.26
CA SER A 273 -52.63 -19.58 9.30
C SER A 273 -53.22 -18.51 10.22
N GLU A 274 -53.41 -17.30 9.69
CA GLU A 274 -54.30 -16.33 10.32
C GLU A 274 -55.70 -16.95 10.38
N GLN A 275 -56.14 -17.22 11.62
CA GLN A 275 -57.53 -17.51 11.92
C GLN A 275 -58.38 -16.31 11.51
N VAL A 276 -59.10 -16.45 10.41
CA VAL A 276 -60.31 -15.67 10.15
C VAL A 276 -61.37 -16.67 9.71
N LEU A 277 -62.30 -16.97 10.61
CA LEU A 277 -63.72 -16.66 10.45
C LEU A 277 -64.49 -17.10 11.71
N GLU A 278 -64.88 -16.10 12.49
CA GLU A 278 -66.06 -16.15 13.35
C GLU A 278 -67.33 -16.45 12.52
N GLY A 279 -68.27 -17.17 13.13
CA GLY A 279 -69.68 -17.16 12.76
C GLY A 279 -70.22 -18.47 12.18
N ASP A 280 -70.72 -19.38 13.02
CA ASP A 280 -72.17 -19.43 13.28
C ASP A 280 -72.56 -20.53 14.30
N LYS A 281 -73.56 -20.18 15.11
CA LYS A 281 -74.19 -20.99 16.16
C LYS A 281 -75.09 -22.10 15.59
N VAL A 282 -75.54 -22.98 16.52
CA VAL A 282 -76.69 -23.91 16.54
C VAL A 282 -76.17 -25.36 16.61
N ARG A 283 -76.28 -26.09 17.72
CA ARG A 283 -77.41 -26.27 18.65
C ARG A 283 -76.91 -26.73 20.02
#